data_AF-A0A4Q1C4U0-F1
#
_entry.id   AF-A0A4Q1C4U0-F1
#
_cell.length_a   1.000
_cell.length_b   1.000
_cell.length_c   1.000
_cell.angle_alpha   90.00
_cell.angle_beta   90.00
_cell.angle_gamma   90.00
#
_symmetry.space_group_name_H-M   'P 1'
#
loop_
_entity.id
_entity.type
_entity.pdbx_description
1 polymer ?
#
loop_
_entity_poly.entity_id
_entity_poly.type
_entity_poly.pdbx_seq_one_letter_code
_entity_poly.pdbx_strand_id
1 'polypeptide(L)'
;MQGDVGHEVRCGSDPAHGGDGHVPQPGQRLPEHRVLVGPGPAKTLPCQPAGHAGVLEDEHRVVEVHEPVVRHPVIDRRHRREHEQPRPRAREAPPSLGFRRRGSHASVHAHTGRARQVRRSSGISSPIRAGVFRNPSVLRRSPASTFPRLLLLAFLALLAGCATDTKKSDQKPAPKPPVAQPEPKPEPPPEKLPRVMLGIDVLEAEGFKAIAGKRLGLLTHRAGVNRRGETTIDVLRRAPQSKLVCLFAPEHGLEGQVKAAESFGDSVHPPTGLPIYSLYGKNKRPTKEQLKGLHAVVVDLQDIGVRSYTFISWMRYTMEACFEAGVEVIILDRPNPLGGLKVDGPPLDPEWMSDVGAFRVPYVHGLTMGELATMAKNAPRVLPTIKDSVRAKGKLTVIPMRGWTRSMRWPETELTWVPTSPMITTYDAIIGYAMIGLGCEQTPWAQLALPAGQSSPYPTRGISYPKKTPEEIIAALEPFKIPGIRFVKRETRGGNGKPNAGVFVEVVDWDAWRPTELSFYMHKLAEKWSPMKLFGTLTSGQQRTFQIHVGSTAWYDALSKEGMRVDPALFVKNWSERAKISQTASKKYWLYP
;
A
#
# COMPACT_ATOMS: atom_id res chain seq x y z
N MET A 1 -62.00 -30.17 -11.73
CA MET A 1 -61.98 -31.64 -11.56
C MET A 1 -60.71 -31.93 -10.78
N GLN A 2 -60.77 -32.23 -9.47
CA GLN A 2 -61.24 -33.49 -8.85
C GLN A 2 -60.38 -34.67 -9.33
N GLY A 3 -59.73 -35.45 -8.46
CA GLY A 3 -59.63 -35.45 -6.98
C GLY A 3 -58.65 -36.57 -6.56
N ASP A 4 -58.57 -37.09 -5.33
CA ASP A 4 -59.04 -36.65 -4.00
C ASP A 4 -58.26 -37.46 -2.89
N VAL A 5 -58.58 -37.29 -1.59
CA VAL A 5 -58.14 -38.06 -0.38
C VAL A 5 -57.47 -39.44 -0.59
N GLY A 6 -56.35 -39.79 0.09
CA GLY A 6 -56.22 -40.08 1.53
C GLY A 6 -55.27 -41.31 1.71
N HIS A 7 -54.79 -41.76 2.88
CA HIS A 7 -55.14 -41.47 4.28
C HIS A 7 -53.94 -41.80 5.23
N GLU A 8 -54.16 -41.65 6.55
CA GLU A 8 -53.21 -41.88 7.67
C GLU A 8 -53.12 -43.39 8.10
N VAL A 9 -52.35 -43.94 9.06
CA VAL A 9 -51.35 -43.48 10.08
C VAL A 9 -50.54 -44.69 10.68
N ARG A 10 -49.56 -44.42 11.56
CA ARG A 10 -49.10 -45.16 12.78
C ARG A 10 -47.68 -45.76 12.85
N CYS A 11 -47.24 -46.05 14.08
CA CYS A 11 -45.85 -46.08 14.55
C CYS A 11 -45.52 -47.30 15.44
N GLY A 12 -44.22 -47.54 15.68
CA GLY A 12 -43.65 -48.50 16.66
C GLY A 12 -42.64 -49.48 16.03
N SER A 13 -41.62 -49.99 16.71
CA SER A 13 -41.13 -49.75 18.09
C SER A 13 -39.78 -50.46 18.34
N ASP A 14 -38.91 -49.93 19.21
CA ASP A 14 -37.68 -50.61 19.71
C ASP A 14 -38.02 -51.74 20.71
N PRO A 15 -37.10 -52.72 20.94
CA PRO A 15 -36.30 -52.72 22.20
C PRO A 15 -34.84 -53.24 22.05
N ALA A 16 -34.13 -53.48 23.17
CA ALA A 16 -32.65 -53.55 23.24
C ALA A 16 -32.04 -54.72 24.08
N HIS A 17 -30.70 -54.65 24.33
CA HIS A 17 -29.80 -55.52 25.14
C HIS A 17 -29.21 -56.78 24.44
N GLY A 18 -28.00 -57.28 24.78
CA GLY A 18 -26.91 -56.75 25.63
C GLY A 18 -25.80 -57.77 26.02
N GLY A 19 -24.57 -57.29 26.33
CA GLY A 19 -23.44 -58.06 26.94
C GLY A 19 -22.54 -58.89 25.99
N ASP A 20 -21.31 -59.33 26.33
CA ASP A 20 -20.33 -58.89 27.35
C ASP A 20 -18.91 -59.52 27.06
N GLY A 21 -17.78 -59.00 27.60
CA GLY A 21 -16.44 -59.64 27.45
C GLY A 21 -15.17 -58.79 27.70
N HIS A 22 -14.08 -59.40 28.20
CA HIS A 22 -12.80 -58.78 28.66
C HIS A 22 -11.57 -59.18 27.76
N VAL A 23 -10.66 -58.27 27.35
CA VAL A 23 -9.36 -57.84 27.99
C VAL A 23 -8.24 -58.93 27.93
N PRO A 24 -6.93 -58.65 27.59
CA PRO A 24 -6.13 -57.43 27.82
C PRO A 24 -5.22 -56.86 26.68
N GLN A 25 -4.49 -55.79 27.04
CA GLN A 25 -3.47 -54.96 26.33
C GLN A 25 -2.03 -55.56 26.38
N PRO A 26 -0.91 -54.96 25.83
CA PRO A 26 -0.54 -53.53 25.65
C PRO A 26 0.14 -53.13 24.30
N GLY A 27 0.58 -51.89 24.02
CA GLY A 27 0.44 -50.59 24.72
C GLY A 27 1.70 -49.69 24.64
N GLN A 28 1.56 -48.36 24.49
CA GLN A 28 2.63 -47.36 24.68
C GLN A 28 2.06 -45.97 25.04
N ARG A 29 2.90 -45.02 25.49
CA ARG A 29 2.49 -43.84 26.29
C ARG A 29 2.63 -42.50 25.57
N LEU A 30 1.75 -41.55 25.91
CA LEU A 30 1.97 -40.10 25.76
C LEU A 30 1.98 -39.43 27.15
N PRO A 31 2.70 -38.31 27.36
CA PRO A 31 2.79 -37.65 28.66
C PRO A 31 1.76 -36.53 28.86
N GLU A 32 1.18 -36.45 30.07
CA GLU A 32 0.47 -35.26 30.56
C GLU A 32 1.24 -34.60 31.71
N HIS A 33 1.26 -33.26 31.74
CA HIS A 33 1.36 -32.47 32.98
C HIS A 33 0.50 -31.20 32.81
N ARG A 34 -0.75 -31.19 33.30
CA ARG A 34 -1.18 -30.94 34.70
C ARG A 34 -1.32 -29.45 35.03
N VAL A 35 -2.52 -28.91 34.78
CA VAL A 35 -2.99 -27.62 35.32
C VAL A 35 -3.40 -27.79 36.79
N LEU A 36 -3.20 -26.77 37.62
CA LEU A 36 -3.64 -26.76 39.02
C LEU A 36 -4.96 -26.01 39.18
N VAL A 37 -5.85 -26.54 40.03
CA VAL A 37 -7.15 -25.94 40.40
C VAL A 37 -7.12 -25.58 41.89
N GLY A 38 -7.62 -24.40 42.24
CA GLY A 38 -7.89 -23.98 43.61
C GLY A 38 -9.41 -23.83 43.86
N PRO A 39 -9.92 -24.11 45.07
CA PRO A 39 -11.36 -24.15 45.36
C PRO A 39 -11.97 -22.79 45.76
N GLY A 40 -13.30 -22.67 45.61
CA GLY A 40 -14.14 -21.66 46.29
C GLY A 40 -14.55 -22.10 47.72
N PRO A 41 -15.72 -21.70 48.28
CA PRO A 41 -16.96 -21.30 47.59
C PRO A 41 -17.82 -20.17 48.24
N ALA A 42 -19.06 -20.01 47.72
CA ALA A 42 -20.25 -19.33 48.29
C ALA A 42 -20.28 -17.77 48.27
N LYS A 43 -21.41 -17.10 48.00
CA LYS A 43 -22.84 -17.46 48.25
C LYS A 43 -23.83 -17.09 47.12
N THR A 44 -25.03 -17.69 47.25
CA THR A 44 -26.35 -17.46 46.64
C THR A 44 -26.97 -16.04 46.90
N LEU A 45 -28.09 -15.55 46.33
CA LEU A 45 -29.29 -16.09 45.60
C LEU A 45 -29.83 -15.00 44.57
N PRO A 46 -31.08 -14.91 44.02
CA PRO A 46 -31.32 -14.55 42.59
C PRO A 46 -32.32 -13.39 42.29
N CYS A 47 -32.55 -13.07 40.99
CA CYS A 47 -33.88 -13.03 40.32
C CYS A 47 -33.84 -12.51 38.84
N GLN A 48 -34.92 -12.80 38.08
CA GLN A 48 -35.32 -12.24 36.76
C GLN A 48 -36.86 -11.98 36.82
N PRO A 49 -37.62 -11.66 35.73
CA PRO A 49 -37.30 -11.22 34.35
C PRO A 49 -38.11 -9.97 33.85
N ALA A 50 -37.93 -9.62 32.57
CA ALA A 50 -38.75 -8.70 31.74
C ALA A 50 -38.81 -7.19 32.14
N GLY A 51 -39.07 -6.23 31.23
CA GLY A 51 -39.17 -6.29 29.77
C GLY A 51 -40.39 -5.54 29.20
N HIS A 52 -40.19 -4.61 28.25
CA HIS A 52 -41.26 -4.05 27.40
C HIS A 52 -40.70 -3.39 26.12
N ALA A 53 -41.54 -3.26 25.09
CA ALA A 53 -41.28 -2.48 23.89
C ALA A 53 -41.96 -1.10 23.98
N GLY A 54 -41.47 -0.13 23.21
CA GLY A 54 -42.08 1.19 23.08
C GLY A 54 -41.78 1.79 21.71
N VAL A 55 -42.83 1.98 20.89
CA VAL A 55 -42.76 2.70 19.61
C VAL A 55 -43.08 4.17 19.88
N LEU A 56 -42.28 5.08 19.32
CA LEU A 56 -42.63 6.47 19.11
C LEU A 56 -41.96 6.95 17.82
N GLU A 57 -42.70 7.69 17.00
CA GLU A 57 -42.25 8.24 15.73
C GLU A 57 -42.00 9.76 15.81
N ASP A 58 -41.26 10.24 14.80
CA ASP A 58 -41.34 11.59 14.21
C ASP A 58 -40.55 12.77 14.85
N GLU A 59 -40.60 13.91 14.13
CA GLU A 59 -39.98 15.23 14.31
C GLU A 59 -38.49 15.33 13.95
N HIS A 60 -38.22 15.49 12.65
CA HIS A 60 -36.95 15.97 12.11
C HIS A 60 -36.54 17.33 12.71
N ARG A 61 -35.37 17.42 13.36
CA ARG A 61 -34.69 18.70 13.58
C ARG A 61 -33.19 18.64 13.30
N VAL A 62 -32.76 19.39 12.29
CA VAL A 62 -31.34 19.51 11.92
C VAL A 62 -30.62 20.37 12.96
N VAL A 63 -29.69 19.77 13.71
CA VAL A 63 -28.77 20.49 14.59
C VAL A 63 -27.45 20.70 13.85
N GLU A 64 -27.18 21.93 13.46
CA GLU A 64 -25.95 22.30 12.74
C GLU A 64 -24.78 22.45 13.72
N VAL A 65 -23.96 21.40 13.83
CA VAL A 65 -22.83 21.36 14.77
C VAL A 65 -21.62 22.10 14.21
N HIS A 66 -21.48 23.37 14.56
CA HIS A 66 -20.26 24.15 14.30
C HIS A 66 -19.08 23.66 15.15
N GLU A 67 -17.98 23.25 14.50
CA GLU A 67 -16.69 23.05 15.18
C GLU A 67 -16.13 24.41 15.68
N PRO A 68 -15.59 24.50 16.91
CA PRO A 68 -15.08 25.75 17.45
C PRO A 68 -13.73 26.14 16.82
N VAL A 69 -13.69 27.29 16.15
CA VAL A 69 -12.46 27.87 15.60
C VAL A 69 -11.59 28.40 16.74
N VAL A 70 -10.54 27.66 17.10
CA VAL A 70 -9.52 28.11 18.06
C VAL A 70 -8.73 29.26 17.44
N ARG A 71 -8.98 30.49 17.92
CA ARG A 71 -8.19 31.68 17.56
C ARG A 71 -7.01 31.82 18.53
N HIS A 72 -5.80 32.02 18.01
CA HIS A 72 -4.65 32.39 18.84
C HIS A 72 -4.84 33.81 19.42
N PRO A 73 -4.47 34.05 20.69
CA PRO A 73 -4.55 35.38 21.28
C PRO A 73 -3.46 36.30 20.72
N VAL A 74 -3.89 37.44 20.17
CA VAL A 74 -2.98 38.55 19.84
C VAL A 74 -2.72 39.34 21.11
N ILE A 75 -1.45 39.47 21.52
CA ILE A 75 -1.06 40.26 22.69
C ILE A 75 -0.89 41.73 22.25
N ASP A 76 -1.86 42.57 22.61
CA ASP A 76 -1.69 44.04 22.53
C ASP A 76 -0.71 44.53 23.60
N ARG A 77 -0.02 45.64 23.32
CA ARG A 77 1.00 46.26 24.18
C ARG A 77 0.96 47.79 24.07
N ARG A 78 0.13 48.45 24.89
CA ARG A 78 0.29 49.89 25.18
C ARG A 78 -0.01 50.24 26.64
N HIS A 79 1.02 50.82 27.29
CA HIS A 79 0.95 51.62 28.52
C HIS A 79 0.58 50.87 29.83
N ARG A 80 0.98 51.33 31.03
CA ARG A 80 1.73 52.54 31.42
C ARG A 80 2.45 52.33 32.77
N ARG A 81 3.74 52.76 32.90
CA ARG A 81 4.40 53.28 34.14
C ARG A 81 4.45 52.34 35.37
N GLU A 82 5.25 52.53 36.43
CA GLU A 82 6.39 53.44 36.71
C GLU A 82 7.29 52.77 37.79
N HIS A 83 8.61 52.98 37.75
CA HIS A 83 9.52 53.23 38.90
C HIS A 83 10.99 53.26 38.44
N GLU A 84 11.86 53.91 39.22
CA GLU A 84 13.15 54.44 38.76
C GLU A 84 14.38 53.94 39.52
N GLN A 85 15.44 53.64 38.74
CA GLN A 85 16.86 54.05 38.96
C GLN A 85 17.63 53.53 40.21
N PRO A 86 18.98 53.69 40.28
CA PRO A 86 19.91 54.38 39.36
C PRO A 86 21.06 53.53 38.78
N ARG A 87 21.83 54.17 37.87
CA ARG A 87 23.16 53.72 37.40
C ARG A 87 24.25 54.69 37.87
N PRO A 88 25.53 54.27 37.94
CA PRO A 88 26.67 55.17 37.84
C PRO A 88 26.96 55.59 36.37
N ARG A 89 27.62 56.75 36.24
CA ARG A 89 28.22 57.35 35.02
C ARG A 89 29.74 57.09 35.02
N ALA A 90 30.59 57.40 34.02
CA ALA A 90 30.54 57.59 32.55
C ALA A 90 32.00 57.91 32.09
N ARG A 91 32.26 58.13 30.79
CA ARG A 91 33.31 59.05 30.25
C ARG A 91 33.16 59.29 28.73
N GLU A 92 33.70 60.42 28.26
CA GLU A 92 33.61 60.99 26.89
C GLU A 92 34.96 60.84 26.13
N ALA A 93 35.07 60.63 24.80
CA ALA A 93 34.84 61.51 23.61
C ALA A 93 35.91 62.65 23.43
N PRO A 94 36.12 63.31 22.24
CA PRO A 94 35.55 63.10 20.89
C PRO A 94 36.61 63.04 19.70
N PRO A 95 36.73 63.92 18.65
CA PRO A 95 36.55 63.46 17.25
C PRO A 95 37.47 64.00 16.10
N SER A 96 37.25 63.48 14.88
CA SER A 96 37.61 64.04 13.54
C SER A 96 36.87 63.23 12.44
N LEU A 97 36.84 63.48 11.11
CA LEU A 97 36.79 64.67 10.20
C LEU A 97 36.24 64.13 8.82
N GLY A 98 35.73 64.89 7.83
CA GLY A 98 35.51 66.34 7.73
C GLY A 98 34.84 66.88 6.43
N PHE A 99 34.80 66.16 5.29
CA PHE A 99 34.28 66.66 3.98
C PHE A 99 33.16 65.75 3.41
N ARG A 100 31.97 66.19 2.93
CA ARG A 100 31.51 67.31 2.03
C ARG A 100 31.56 66.97 0.52
N ARG A 101 30.56 67.29 -0.33
CA ARG A 101 29.14 67.72 -0.14
C ARG A 101 28.39 67.78 -1.51
N ARG A 102 27.04 67.92 -1.46
CA ARG A 102 26.05 68.21 -2.55
C ARG A 102 25.63 66.95 -3.34
N GLY A 103 24.39 66.78 -3.83
CA GLY A 103 23.20 67.65 -3.91
C GLY A 103 22.55 67.53 -5.31
N SER A 104 21.25 67.72 -5.57
CA SER A 104 20.13 68.17 -4.71
C SER A 104 18.77 67.96 -5.43
N HIS A 105 17.66 67.75 -4.69
CA HIS A 105 16.24 67.90 -5.11
C HIS A 105 15.71 67.00 -6.28
N ALA A 106 14.52 66.38 -6.25
CA ALA A 106 13.12 66.86 -6.05
C ALA A 106 12.55 67.59 -7.31
N SER A 107 11.29 67.44 -7.75
CA SER A 107 10.13 66.74 -7.15
C SER A 107 8.92 66.60 -8.12
N VAL A 108 8.02 65.63 -7.84
CA VAL A 108 6.51 65.75 -7.92
C VAL A 108 5.73 65.71 -9.27
N HIS A 109 4.59 64.97 -9.24
CA HIS A 109 3.39 64.98 -10.14
C HIS A 109 3.54 64.57 -11.63
N ALA A 110 2.46 64.27 -12.40
CA ALA A 110 1.18 63.56 -12.12
C ALA A 110 0.38 63.32 -13.43
N HIS A 111 -0.60 62.39 -13.37
CA HIS A 111 -1.82 62.29 -14.20
C HIS A 111 -1.77 62.08 -15.74
N THR A 112 -2.63 61.15 -16.19
CA THR A 112 -3.33 61.06 -17.52
C THR A 112 -2.48 60.88 -18.78
N GLY A 113 -2.99 60.28 -19.87
CA GLY A 113 -4.27 59.58 -20.05
C GLY A 113 -4.77 59.59 -21.49
N ARG A 114 -5.78 58.75 -21.78
CA ARG A 114 -6.52 58.61 -23.06
C ARG A 114 -5.77 57.92 -24.21
N ALA A 115 -6.52 57.26 -25.08
CA ALA A 115 -6.04 56.42 -26.17
C ALA A 115 -6.23 57.07 -27.55
N ARG A 116 -5.54 56.56 -28.57
CA ARG A 116 -5.94 56.69 -29.98
C ARG A 116 -5.80 55.35 -30.71
N GLN A 117 -6.85 55.02 -31.45
CA GLN A 117 -6.99 53.86 -32.32
C GLN A 117 -6.86 54.34 -33.78
N VAL A 118 -6.12 53.64 -34.65
CA VAL A 118 -6.37 53.65 -36.11
C VAL A 118 -5.66 52.50 -36.85
N ARG A 119 -6.45 51.82 -37.69
CA ARG A 119 -6.16 51.00 -38.91
C ARG A 119 -4.83 50.24 -39.08
N ARG A 120 -4.98 48.90 -39.08
CA ARG A 120 -4.58 47.92 -40.13
C ARG A 120 -3.56 48.36 -41.20
N SER A 121 -2.52 47.54 -41.36
CA SER A 121 -2.00 47.08 -42.66
C SER A 121 -1.62 45.58 -42.56
N SER A 122 -1.34 44.93 -43.70
CA SER A 122 -1.16 43.47 -43.82
C SER A 122 0.31 43.04 -43.86
N GLY A 123 0.64 41.88 -43.27
CA GLY A 123 1.96 41.25 -43.39
C GLY A 123 1.92 39.75 -43.12
N ILE A 124 2.58 38.97 -43.99
CA ILE A 124 2.77 37.52 -43.88
C ILE A 124 4.14 37.27 -43.25
N SER A 125 4.27 36.29 -42.34
CA SER A 125 5.56 35.85 -41.80
C SER A 125 5.64 34.33 -41.61
N SER A 126 6.73 33.75 -42.10
CA SER A 126 7.18 32.36 -41.89
C SER A 126 8.33 32.29 -40.86
N PRO A 127 8.64 31.13 -40.25
CA PRO A 127 9.55 31.06 -39.12
C PRO A 127 11.05 31.15 -39.48
N ILE A 128 11.86 31.62 -38.52
CA ILE A 128 13.32 31.78 -38.63
C ILE A 128 14.06 30.47 -38.33
N ARG A 129 15.24 30.29 -38.94
CA ARG A 129 16.07 29.08 -38.90
C ARG A 129 17.54 29.44 -38.63
N ALA A 130 18.18 28.74 -37.70
CA ALA A 130 19.64 28.78 -37.47
C ALA A 130 20.08 27.44 -36.83
N GLY A 131 21.31 26.96 -36.98
CA GLY A 131 22.43 27.41 -37.82
C GLY A 131 23.62 26.45 -37.61
N VAL A 132 24.25 25.97 -38.68
CA VAL A 132 25.27 24.91 -38.62
C VAL A 132 26.62 25.42 -39.11
N PHE A 133 27.71 25.07 -38.42
CA PHE A 133 29.08 25.16 -38.92
C PHE A 133 29.85 23.86 -38.66
N ARG A 134 30.97 23.66 -39.37
CA ARG A 134 31.55 22.32 -39.62
C ARG A 134 33.07 22.40 -39.89
N ASN A 135 33.81 21.35 -39.49
CA ASN A 135 35.09 20.91 -40.09
C ASN A 135 36.36 21.79 -39.91
N PRO A 136 37.59 21.31 -40.21
CA PRO A 136 38.07 19.91 -40.31
C PRO A 136 39.51 19.62 -39.77
N SER A 137 39.92 18.33 -39.81
CA SER A 137 41.29 17.82 -40.19
C SER A 137 42.50 17.98 -39.22
N VAL A 138 43.57 17.16 -39.19
CA VAL A 138 43.96 15.85 -39.83
C VAL A 138 45.28 15.28 -39.18
N LEU A 139 45.68 14.02 -39.52
CA LEU A 139 46.96 13.29 -39.17
C LEU A 139 47.15 12.80 -37.70
N ARG A 140 47.95 11.75 -37.37
CA ARG A 140 48.25 10.43 -38.01
C ARG A 140 49.16 9.57 -37.09
N ARG A 141 48.94 8.26 -36.97
CA ARG A 141 49.93 7.12 -37.13
C ARG A 141 49.35 5.79 -36.59
N SER A 142 49.84 4.68 -37.17
CA SER A 142 49.44 3.27 -36.94
C SER A 142 50.62 2.49 -36.31
N PRO A 143 50.66 1.13 -36.15
CA PRO A 143 49.83 0.02 -36.66
C PRO A 143 49.13 -0.77 -35.51
N ALA A 144 48.70 -2.05 -35.53
CA ALA A 144 48.93 -3.16 -36.48
C ALA A 144 47.85 -4.27 -36.54
N SER A 145 48.20 -5.28 -37.34
CA SER A 145 47.72 -6.63 -37.67
C SER A 145 47.30 -7.59 -36.50
N THR A 146 46.75 -8.80 -36.72
CA THR A 146 46.59 -9.60 -37.97
C THR A 146 45.37 -10.57 -37.92
N PHE A 147 44.89 -10.98 -39.10
CA PHE A 147 44.00 -12.14 -39.34
C PHE A 147 44.78 -13.49 -39.20
N PRO A 148 44.14 -14.68 -39.04
CA PRO A 148 43.51 -15.37 -40.19
C PRO A 148 42.22 -16.19 -39.93
N ARG A 149 41.50 -16.44 -41.03
CA ARG A 149 40.59 -17.59 -41.24
C ARG A 149 41.31 -18.61 -42.14
N LEU A 150 41.15 -19.91 -41.89
CA LEU A 150 41.31 -21.06 -42.80
C LEU A 150 40.51 -22.23 -42.12
N LEU A 151 39.94 -23.25 -42.76
CA LEU A 151 39.87 -23.68 -44.17
C LEU A 151 38.49 -24.35 -44.42
N LEU A 152 38.17 -24.68 -45.68
CA LEU A 152 36.96 -25.42 -46.10
C LEU A 152 37.37 -26.53 -47.09
N LEU A 153 36.87 -27.76 -46.90
CA LEU A 153 36.85 -28.97 -47.79
C LEU A 153 36.37 -30.15 -46.90
N ALA A 154 35.68 -31.22 -47.33
CA ALA A 154 35.01 -31.61 -48.57
C ALA A 154 33.76 -32.46 -48.16
N PHE A 155 32.80 -32.89 -48.99
CA PHE A 155 32.94 -33.78 -50.16
C PHE A 155 31.70 -33.71 -51.08
N LEU A 156 31.84 -34.24 -52.31
CA LEU A 156 30.77 -34.31 -53.30
C LEU A 156 30.03 -35.67 -53.30
N ALA A 157 28.88 -35.67 -53.98
CA ALA A 157 27.93 -36.76 -54.17
C ALA A 157 28.48 -38.12 -54.62
N LEU A 158 27.69 -39.17 -54.39
CA LEU A 158 27.39 -40.17 -55.42
C LEU A 158 25.91 -40.64 -55.31
N LEU A 159 25.32 -41.02 -56.44
CA LEU A 159 23.96 -41.57 -56.55
C LEU A 159 23.99 -42.83 -57.45
N ALA A 160 22.98 -43.69 -57.26
CA ALA A 160 22.82 -45.01 -57.87
C ALA A 160 23.91 -46.06 -57.49
N GLY A 161 23.58 -47.35 -57.38
CA GLY A 161 22.24 -47.96 -57.38
C GLY A 161 22.25 -49.40 -57.88
N CYS A 162 21.70 -50.32 -57.08
CA CYS A 162 21.36 -51.68 -57.50
C CYS A 162 20.02 -52.07 -56.85
N ALA A 163 19.11 -52.65 -57.64
CA ALA A 163 17.85 -53.19 -57.15
C ALA A 163 17.90 -54.72 -57.09
N THR A 164 17.21 -55.32 -56.13
CA THR A 164 16.87 -56.74 -56.13
C THR A 164 15.42 -56.92 -55.69
N ASP A 165 14.61 -57.55 -56.54
CA ASP A 165 13.24 -57.94 -56.21
C ASP A 165 13.22 -59.00 -55.11
N THR A 166 12.32 -58.83 -54.13
CA THR A 166 11.80 -59.94 -53.32
C THR A 166 10.30 -59.78 -53.16
N LYS A 167 9.54 -60.83 -53.49
CA LYS A 167 8.07 -60.80 -53.48
C LYS A 167 7.50 -60.92 -52.07
N LYS A 168 6.29 -60.35 -51.92
CA LYS A 168 5.34 -60.50 -50.80
C LYS A 168 5.43 -61.80 -50.00
N SER A 169 5.24 -61.67 -48.69
CA SER A 169 4.60 -62.67 -47.84
C SER A 169 3.43 -62.00 -47.10
N ASP A 170 2.19 -62.36 -47.46
CA ASP A 170 0.98 -61.86 -46.78
C ASP A 170 0.72 -62.69 -45.50
N GLN A 171 1.24 -62.24 -44.35
CA GLN A 171 0.85 -62.78 -43.04
C GLN A 171 -0.11 -61.83 -42.31
N LYS A 172 -1.31 -62.35 -42.02
CA LYS A 172 -2.34 -61.66 -41.23
C LYS A 172 -1.92 -61.59 -39.75
N PRO A 173 -1.78 -60.40 -39.14
CA PRO A 173 -1.41 -60.30 -37.73
C PRO A 173 -2.45 -60.97 -36.82
N ALA A 174 -1.96 -61.68 -35.79
CA ALA A 174 -2.82 -62.22 -34.74
C ALA A 174 -3.51 -61.07 -33.96
N PRO A 175 -4.73 -61.28 -33.45
CA PRO A 175 -5.42 -60.28 -32.64
C PRO A 175 -4.61 -60.01 -31.36
N LYS A 176 -4.32 -58.74 -31.08
CA LYS A 176 -3.68 -58.34 -29.82
C LYS A 176 -4.62 -58.63 -28.64
N PRO A 177 -4.10 -59.06 -27.47
CA PRO A 177 -4.90 -59.17 -26.25
C PRO A 177 -5.61 -57.84 -25.93
N PRO A 178 -6.80 -57.86 -25.29
CA PRO A 178 -7.43 -56.64 -24.80
C PRO A 178 -6.46 -55.92 -23.85
N VAL A 179 -6.12 -54.67 -24.19
CA VAL A 179 -5.34 -53.83 -23.28
C VAL A 179 -6.24 -53.50 -22.09
N ALA A 180 -5.90 -54.04 -20.92
CA ALA A 180 -6.59 -53.68 -19.68
C ALA A 180 -6.54 -52.15 -19.51
N GLN A 181 -7.69 -51.52 -19.34
CA GLN A 181 -7.73 -50.09 -19.09
C GLN A 181 -7.04 -49.82 -17.74
N PRO A 182 -6.12 -48.85 -17.65
CA PRO A 182 -5.53 -48.49 -16.38
C PRO A 182 -6.64 -47.98 -15.45
N GLU A 183 -6.64 -48.47 -14.21
CA GLU A 183 -7.63 -48.08 -13.21
C GLU A 183 -7.67 -46.55 -13.07
N PRO A 184 -8.87 -45.95 -12.89
CA PRO A 184 -8.98 -44.50 -12.71
C PRO A 184 -8.16 -44.11 -11.48
N LYS A 185 -7.22 -43.18 -11.66
CA LYS A 185 -6.43 -42.65 -10.55
C LYS A 185 -7.38 -42.12 -9.47
N PRO A 186 -7.10 -42.38 -8.17
CA PRO A 186 -7.88 -41.78 -7.08
C PRO A 186 -8.01 -40.28 -7.31
N GLU A 187 -9.24 -39.77 -7.28
CA GLU A 187 -9.47 -38.33 -7.39
C GLU A 187 -8.75 -37.61 -6.24
N PRO A 188 -8.06 -36.49 -6.51
CA PRO A 188 -7.40 -35.74 -5.45
C PRO A 188 -8.46 -35.28 -4.43
N PRO A 189 -8.16 -35.30 -3.12
CA PRO A 189 -9.11 -34.86 -2.11
C PRO A 189 -9.56 -33.41 -2.39
N PRO A 190 -10.84 -33.08 -2.18
CA PRO A 190 -11.41 -31.81 -2.60
C PRO A 190 -10.65 -30.62 -2.01
N GLU A 191 -10.35 -29.64 -2.87
CA GLU A 191 -9.49 -28.51 -2.52
C GLU A 191 -10.06 -27.71 -1.34
N LYS A 192 -9.35 -27.71 -0.21
CA LYS A 192 -9.74 -26.97 0.99
C LYS A 192 -9.45 -25.47 0.81
N LEU A 193 -10.31 -24.80 0.07
CA LEU A 193 -10.21 -23.36 -0.19
C LEU A 193 -10.21 -22.53 1.11
N PRO A 194 -9.51 -21.37 1.13
CA PRO A 194 -9.55 -20.43 2.24
C PRO A 194 -10.98 -20.00 2.60
N ARG A 195 -11.26 -19.85 3.91
CA ARG A 195 -12.58 -19.42 4.41
C ARG A 195 -12.96 -18.01 3.96
N VAL A 196 -11.99 -17.11 3.85
CA VAL A 196 -12.22 -15.73 3.40
C VAL A 196 -12.50 -15.73 1.91
N MET A 197 -13.64 -15.17 1.52
CA MET A 197 -13.97 -14.84 0.14
C MET A 197 -13.64 -13.37 -0.11
N LEU A 198 -12.77 -13.10 -1.08
CA LEU A 198 -12.43 -11.75 -1.52
C LEU A 198 -13.60 -11.11 -2.28
N GLY A 199 -13.58 -9.79 -2.50
CA GLY A 199 -14.61 -9.12 -3.31
C GLY A 199 -14.81 -9.73 -4.71
N ILE A 200 -13.76 -10.32 -5.30
CA ILE A 200 -13.84 -11.07 -6.57
C ILE A 200 -14.52 -12.45 -6.41
N ASP A 201 -14.23 -13.20 -5.34
CA ASP A 201 -14.91 -14.47 -5.03
C ASP A 201 -16.41 -14.25 -4.74
N VAL A 202 -16.74 -13.16 -4.04
CA VAL A 202 -18.12 -12.78 -3.73
C VAL A 202 -18.86 -12.35 -5.00
N LEU A 203 -18.23 -11.57 -5.88
CA LEU A 203 -18.81 -11.16 -7.16
C LEU A 203 -19.08 -12.37 -8.08
N GLU A 204 -18.15 -13.33 -8.16
CA GLU A 204 -18.34 -14.59 -8.91
C GLU A 204 -19.48 -15.42 -8.31
N ALA A 205 -19.48 -15.63 -6.99
CA ALA A 205 -20.50 -16.42 -6.30
C ALA A 205 -21.91 -15.79 -6.30
N GLU A 206 -22.02 -14.47 -6.46
CA GLU A 206 -23.31 -13.80 -6.66
C GLU A 206 -23.80 -13.83 -8.12
N GLY A 207 -23.06 -14.48 -9.03
CA GLY A 207 -23.38 -14.56 -10.45
C GLY A 207 -23.10 -13.26 -11.20
N PHE A 208 -22.09 -12.49 -10.76
CA PHE A 208 -21.62 -11.25 -11.38
C PHE A 208 -22.69 -10.14 -11.53
N LYS A 209 -23.74 -10.16 -10.69
CA LYS A 209 -24.89 -9.22 -10.77
C LYS A 209 -24.47 -7.75 -10.81
N ALA A 210 -23.51 -7.35 -9.98
CA ALA A 210 -23.05 -5.95 -9.90
C ALA A 210 -22.36 -5.44 -11.18
N ILE A 211 -21.97 -6.31 -12.12
CA ILE A 211 -21.37 -5.94 -13.41
C ILE A 211 -22.26 -6.25 -14.63
N ALA A 212 -23.51 -6.67 -14.42
CA ALA A 212 -24.43 -6.96 -15.51
C ALA A 212 -24.70 -5.75 -16.41
N GLY A 213 -24.59 -5.93 -17.73
CA GLY A 213 -24.70 -4.87 -18.74
C GLY A 213 -23.55 -3.87 -18.77
N LYS A 214 -22.49 -4.05 -17.97
CA LYS A 214 -21.41 -3.07 -17.84
C LYS A 214 -20.24 -3.35 -18.78
N ARG A 215 -19.80 -2.30 -19.50
CA ARG A 215 -18.46 -2.23 -20.09
C ARG A 215 -17.48 -1.83 -18.99
N LEU A 216 -16.44 -2.62 -18.79
CA LEU A 216 -15.54 -2.50 -17.64
C LEU A 216 -14.13 -2.09 -18.08
N GLY A 217 -13.56 -1.12 -17.38
CA GLY A 217 -12.12 -1.08 -17.17
C GLY A 217 -11.77 -1.83 -15.87
N LEU A 218 -10.56 -2.36 -15.74
CA LEU A 218 -10.07 -2.99 -14.52
C LEU A 218 -8.74 -2.36 -14.08
N LEU A 219 -8.72 -1.67 -12.95
CA LEU A 219 -7.50 -1.29 -12.24
C LEU A 219 -7.04 -2.46 -11.38
N THR A 220 -5.93 -3.09 -11.75
CA THR A 220 -5.39 -4.24 -11.01
C THR A 220 -3.88 -4.41 -11.18
N HIS A 221 -3.30 -5.37 -10.47
CA HIS A 221 -1.90 -5.79 -10.56
C HIS A 221 -1.78 -7.28 -10.19
N ARG A 222 -0.56 -7.82 -10.11
CA ARG A 222 -0.24 -9.24 -9.85
C ARG A 222 -1.03 -9.92 -8.73
N ALA A 223 -1.28 -9.26 -7.59
CA ALA A 223 -2.05 -9.82 -6.49
C ALA A 223 -3.59 -9.69 -6.65
N GLY A 224 -4.06 -9.19 -7.80
CA GLY A 224 -5.44 -9.22 -8.26
C GLY A 224 -5.89 -10.61 -8.67
N VAL A 225 -5.93 -11.52 -7.70
CA VAL A 225 -6.37 -12.92 -7.85
C VAL A 225 -7.48 -13.25 -6.84
N ASN A 226 -8.33 -14.22 -7.17
CA ASN A 226 -9.30 -14.79 -6.23
C ASN A 226 -8.63 -15.77 -5.24
N ARG A 227 -9.38 -16.37 -4.30
CA ARG A 227 -8.82 -17.30 -3.31
C ARG A 227 -8.30 -18.64 -3.88
N ARG A 228 -8.48 -18.90 -5.18
CA ARG A 228 -7.88 -20.02 -5.94
C ARG A 228 -6.61 -19.61 -6.71
N GLY A 229 -6.19 -18.35 -6.62
CA GLY A 229 -5.05 -17.81 -7.37
C GLY A 229 -5.35 -17.47 -8.84
N GLU A 230 -6.61 -17.54 -9.27
CA GLU A 230 -7.02 -17.20 -10.62
C GLU A 230 -7.10 -15.68 -10.78
N THR A 231 -6.63 -15.13 -11.90
CA THR A 231 -6.58 -13.66 -12.07
C THR A 231 -7.97 -13.05 -12.17
N THR A 232 -8.14 -11.86 -11.62
CA THR A 232 -9.38 -11.08 -11.75
C THR A 232 -9.67 -10.70 -13.22
N ILE A 233 -8.65 -10.67 -14.09
CA ILE A 233 -8.82 -10.52 -15.55
C ILE A 233 -9.60 -11.72 -16.11
N ASP A 234 -9.21 -12.94 -15.73
CA ASP A 234 -9.84 -14.17 -16.20
C ASP A 234 -11.20 -14.40 -15.56
N VAL A 235 -11.33 -14.18 -14.25
CA VAL A 235 -12.60 -14.32 -13.52
C VAL A 235 -13.66 -13.34 -14.05
N LEU A 236 -13.31 -12.07 -14.30
CA LEU A 236 -14.26 -11.12 -14.91
C LEU A 236 -14.60 -11.46 -16.37
N ARG A 237 -13.69 -12.11 -17.11
CA ARG A 237 -13.96 -12.61 -18.48
C ARG A 237 -14.92 -13.80 -18.52
N ARG A 238 -15.20 -14.46 -17.39
CA ARG A 238 -16.23 -15.52 -17.28
C ARG A 238 -17.66 -15.00 -17.23
N ALA A 239 -17.89 -13.70 -17.05
CA ALA A 239 -19.21 -13.11 -16.88
C ALA A 239 -19.82 -12.68 -18.23
N PRO A 240 -20.63 -13.52 -18.91
CA PRO A 240 -21.10 -13.27 -20.29
C PRO A 240 -21.98 -12.02 -20.43
N GLN A 241 -22.62 -11.58 -19.34
CA GLN A 241 -23.44 -10.37 -19.29
C GLN A 241 -22.63 -9.07 -19.15
N SER A 242 -21.29 -9.13 -19.14
CA SER A 242 -20.39 -7.98 -19.00
C SER A 242 -19.32 -7.96 -20.09
N LYS A 243 -18.59 -6.85 -20.24
CA LYS A 243 -17.47 -6.78 -21.18
C LYS A 243 -16.29 -6.00 -20.61
N LEU A 244 -15.24 -6.70 -20.19
CA LEU A 244 -13.93 -6.13 -19.92
C LEU A 244 -13.32 -5.60 -21.24
N VAL A 245 -12.93 -4.32 -21.28
CA VAL A 245 -12.43 -3.65 -22.51
C VAL A 245 -11.06 -2.98 -22.36
N CYS A 246 -10.59 -2.72 -21.14
CA CYS A 246 -9.25 -2.19 -20.89
C CYS A 246 -8.76 -2.55 -19.48
N LEU A 247 -7.45 -2.54 -19.30
CA LEU A 247 -6.77 -2.66 -18.02
C LEU A 247 -6.10 -1.33 -17.65
N PHE A 248 -6.03 -1.02 -16.37
CA PHE A 248 -5.26 0.07 -15.80
C PHE A 248 -4.23 -0.52 -14.84
N ALA A 249 -2.95 -0.16 -15.01
CA ALA A 249 -1.85 -0.67 -14.21
C ALA A 249 -1.32 0.43 -13.24
N PRO A 250 -1.20 0.14 -11.94
CA PRO A 250 -0.65 1.06 -10.94
C PRO A 250 0.90 1.10 -11.01
N GLU A 251 1.52 1.75 -10.02
CA GLU A 251 2.95 1.54 -9.72
C GLU A 251 3.32 0.05 -9.68
N HIS A 252 4.55 -0.29 -10.07
CA HIS A 252 5.06 -1.65 -10.34
C HIS A 252 4.49 -2.35 -11.59
N GLY A 253 3.46 -1.80 -12.23
CA GLY A 253 2.85 -2.34 -13.44
C GLY A 253 1.99 -3.59 -13.18
N LEU A 254 1.38 -4.13 -14.24
CA LEU A 254 0.43 -5.25 -14.11
C LEU A 254 1.09 -6.48 -13.46
N GLU A 255 2.29 -6.85 -13.90
CA GLU A 255 3.05 -8.00 -13.36
C GLU A 255 3.78 -7.72 -12.03
N GLY A 256 3.74 -6.48 -11.51
CA GLY A 256 4.43 -6.11 -10.27
C GLY A 256 5.96 -6.15 -10.33
N GLN A 257 6.55 -6.09 -11.53
CA GLN A 257 8.01 -6.22 -11.75
C GLN A 257 8.76 -4.89 -11.91
N VAL A 258 8.06 -3.78 -12.22
CA VAL A 258 8.69 -2.46 -12.38
C VAL A 258 9.11 -1.92 -11.02
N LYS A 259 10.27 -1.25 -10.91
CA LYS A 259 10.78 -0.78 -9.61
C LYS A 259 9.96 0.41 -9.09
N ALA A 260 10.06 0.67 -7.77
CA ALA A 260 9.57 1.92 -7.21
C ALA A 260 10.26 3.12 -7.91
N ALA A 261 9.52 4.22 -8.10
CA ALA A 261 9.96 5.40 -8.87
C ALA A 261 10.24 5.19 -10.38
N GLU A 262 10.10 3.98 -10.93
CA GLU A 262 10.36 3.68 -12.35
C GLU A 262 9.07 3.80 -13.19
N SER A 263 9.11 4.64 -14.23
CA SER A 263 7.94 4.92 -15.10
C SER A 263 7.85 3.96 -16.29
N PHE A 264 6.64 3.47 -16.57
CA PHE A 264 6.33 2.62 -17.72
C PHE A 264 5.16 3.19 -18.54
N GLY A 265 5.06 2.79 -19.81
CA GLY A 265 4.06 3.29 -20.77
C GLY A 265 2.85 2.38 -20.96
N ASP A 266 1.89 2.86 -21.75
CA ASP A 266 0.73 2.07 -22.21
C ASP A 266 1.20 0.88 -23.09
N SER A 267 0.48 -0.23 -23.03
CA SER A 267 0.85 -1.50 -23.70
C SER A 267 -0.40 -2.37 -23.99
N VAL A 268 -0.22 -3.65 -24.31
CA VAL A 268 -1.30 -4.62 -24.57
C VAL A 268 -1.03 -5.89 -23.75
N HIS A 269 -2.05 -6.41 -23.07
CA HIS A 269 -1.97 -7.66 -22.30
C HIS A 269 -1.99 -8.86 -23.26
N PRO A 270 -0.87 -9.60 -23.45
CA PRO A 270 -0.75 -10.56 -24.54
C PRO A 270 -1.78 -11.71 -24.51
N PRO A 271 -2.13 -12.32 -23.36
CA PRO A 271 -3.12 -13.40 -23.30
C PRO A 271 -4.55 -12.99 -23.71
N THR A 272 -4.89 -11.70 -23.68
CA THR A 272 -6.28 -11.23 -23.88
C THR A 272 -6.48 -10.21 -24.99
N GLY A 273 -5.40 -9.63 -25.54
CA GLY A 273 -5.45 -8.53 -26.50
C GLY A 273 -6.03 -7.21 -25.94
N LEU A 274 -6.12 -7.08 -24.62
CA LEU A 274 -6.69 -5.88 -23.97
C LEU A 274 -5.63 -4.78 -23.88
N PRO A 275 -5.95 -3.50 -24.15
CA PRO A 275 -5.04 -2.40 -23.89
C PRO A 275 -4.80 -2.26 -22.37
N ILE A 276 -3.54 -2.04 -22.00
CA ILE A 276 -3.10 -1.67 -20.65
C ILE A 276 -2.75 -0.19 -20.66
N TYR A 277 -3.39 0.59 -19.82
CA TYR A 277 -3.05 1.99 -19.58
C TYR A 277 -2.21 2.14 -18.31
N SER A 278 -1.09 2.86 -18.40
CA SER A 278 -0.24 3.18 -17.26
C SER A 278 -0.85 4.30 -16.44
N LEU A 279 -1.03 4.07 -15.13
CA LEU A 279 -1.36 5.08 -14.13
C LEU A 279 -0.12 5.52 -13.33
N TYR A 280 1.08 5.33 -13.88
CA TYR A 280 2.32 5.77 -13.26
C TYR A 280 3.17 6.65 -14.20
N GLY A 281 4.01 7.51 -13.63
CA GLY A 281 4.81 8.48 -14.39
C GLY A 281 3.95 9.61 -14.97
N LYS A 282 3.75 9.61 -16.30
CA LYS A 282 3.09 10.70 -17.06
C LYS A 282 1.62 10.90 -16.64
N ASN A 283 0.90 9.81 -16.48
CA ASN A 283 -0.48 9.80 -16.00
C ASN A 283 -0.47 9.27 -14.56
N LYS A 284 -1.34 9.81 -13.70
CA LYS A 284 -1.56 9.34 -12.31
C LYS A 284 -3.02 8.98 -12.01
N ARG A 285 -3.87 9.09 -13.05
CA ARG A 285 -5.30 8.77 -13.06
C ARG A 285 -5.75 8.50 -14.50
N PRO A 286 -6.82 7.72 -14.74
CA PRO A 286 -7.36 7.51 -16.07
C PRO A 286 -7.70 8.84 -16.76
N THR A 287 -7.44 8.97 -18.06
CA THR A 287 -7.88 10.13 -18.84
C THR A 287 -9.34 10.00 -19.25
N LYS A 288 -9.98 11.13 -19.60
CA LYS A 288 -11.37 11.17 -20.09
C LYS A 288 -11.57 10.30 -21.34
N GLU A 289 -10.54 10.17 -22.15
CA GLU A 289 -10.50 9.37 -23.38
C GLU A 289 -10.41 7.88 -23.06
N GLN A 290 -9.57 7.50 -22.09
CA GLN A 290 -9.45 6.11 -21.59
C GLN A 290 -10.74 5.63 -20.88
N LEU A 291 -11.49 6.55 -20.25
CA LEU A 291 -12.79 6.29 -19.64
C LEU A 291 -13.98 6.31 -20.63
N LYS A 292 -13.76 6.69 -21.90
CA LYS A 292 -14.84 6.95 -22.86
C LYS A 292 -15.61 5.67 -23.22
N GLY A 293 -16.86 5.59 -22.76
CA GLY A 293 -17.74 4.45 -23.03
C GLY A 293 -17.50 3.24 -22.12
N LEU A 294 -16.78 3.43 -21.00
CA LEU A 294 -16.90 2.53 -19.85
C LEU A 294 -18.21 2.81 -19.12
N HIS A 295 -18.82 1.77 -18.55
CA HIS A 295 -19.96 1.91 -17.63
C HIS A 295 -19.45 1.91 -16.18
N ALA A 296 -18.40 1.12 -15.90
CA ALA A 296 -17.68 1.15 -14.63
C ALA A 296 -16.16 0.94 -14.81
N VAL A 297 -15.38 1.35 -13.82
CA VAL A 297 -14.03 0.84 -13.56
C VAL A 297 -14.09 -0.02 -12.29
N VAL A 298 -13.70 -1.29 -12.43
CA VAL A 298 -13.46 -2.20 -11.31
C VAL A 298 -12.08 -1.91 -10.74
N VAL A 299 -11.94 -1.86 -9.42
CA VAL A 299 -10.65 -1.74 -8.72
C VAL A 299 -10.44 -3.00 -7.89
N ASP A 300 -9.35 -3.70 -8.17
CA ASP A 300 -8.96 -4.91 -7.46
C ASP A 300 -7.44 -4.89 -7.18
N LEU A 301 -7.07 -4.41 -5.99
CA LEU A 301 -5.69 -4.19 -5.58
C LEU A 301 -5.49 -4.65 -4.13
N GLN A 302 -4.63 -5.64 -3.91
CA GLN A 302 -4.14 -5.97 -2.57
C GLN A 302 -3.17 -4.88 -2.08
N ASP A 303 -3.61 -4.09 -1.09
CA ASP A 303 -2.78 -3.12 -0.37
C ASP A 303 -2.09 -3.77 0.84
N ILE A 304 -1.24 -3.02 1.55
CA ILE A 304 -0.50 -3.48 2.74
C ILE A 304 -0.94 -2.81 4.06
N GLY A 305 -1.88 -1.88 4.03
CA GLY A 305 -2.43 -1.21 5.22
C GLY A 305 -1.63 0.00 5.72
N VAL A 306 -0.73 0.54 4.88
CA VAL A 306 0.23 1.58 5.23
C VAL A 306 0.15 2.74 4.22
N ARG A 307 -0.02 3.98 4.72
CA ARG A 307 -0.41 5.16 3.94
C ARG A 307 0.51 5.52 2.76
N SER A 308 1.80 5.22 2.85
CA SER A 308 2.78 5.49 1.79
C SER A 308 2.84 4.41 0.71
N TYR A 309 2.11 3.30 0.88
CA TYR A 309 1.91 2.33 -0.19
C TYR A 309 0.86 2.87 -1.17
N THR A 310 1.23 3.02 -2.44
CA THR A 310 0.54 3.94 -3.34
C THR A 310 -0.78 3.41 -3.92
N PHE A 311 -1.17 2.16 -3.63
CA PHE A 311 -2.35 1.53 -4.22
C PHE A 311 -3.66 2.19 -3.76
N ILE A 312 -3.77 2.61 -2.50
CA ILE A 312 -4.89 3.46 -2.04
C ILE A 312 -4.92 4.81 -2.79
N SER A 313 -3.77 5.35 -3.21
CA SER A 313 -3.67 6.57 -3.99
C SER A 313 -4.18 6.38 -5.42
N TRP A 314 -3.76 5.31 -6.12
CA TRP A 314 -4.28 5.00 -7.46
C TRP A 314 -5.79 4.72 -7.44
N MET A 315 -6.30 4.09 -6.37
CA MET A 315 -7.74 3.97 -6.12
C MET A 315 -8.41 5.35 -5.98
N ARG A 316 -7.90 6.25 -5.11
CA ARG A 316 -8.47 7.60 -4.94
C ARG A 316 -8.48 8.39 -6.24
N TYR A 317 -7.34 8.41 -6.95
CA TYR A 317 -7.21 9.15 -8.21
C TYR A 317 -8.11 8.58 -9.32
N THR A 318 -8.35 7.27 -9.32
CA THR A 318 -9.31 6.60 -10.21
C THR A 318 -10.74 6.97 -9.85
N MET A 319 -11.11 7.04 -8.56
CA MET A 319 -12.41 7.55 -8.13
C MET A 319 -12.65 8.98 -8.60
N GLU A 320 -11.67 9.87 -8.45
CA GLU A 320 -11.75 11.26 -8.88
C GLU A 320 -12.02 11.37 -10.39
N ALA A 321 -11.24 10.67 -11.22
CA ALA A 321 -11.42 10.67 -12.68
C ALA A 321 -12.75 10.03 -13.11
N CYS A 322 -13.17 8.91 -12.48
CA CYS A 322 -14.43 8.26 -12.81
C CYS A 322 -15.64 9.12 -12.45
N PHE A 323 -15.62 9.77 -11.28
CA PHE A 323 -16.71 10.66 -10.84
C PHE A 323 -16.82 11.91 -11.72
N GLU A 324 -15.72 12.47 -12.21
CA GLU A 324 -15.73 13.54 -13.23
C GLU A 324 -16.27 13.07 -14.59
N ALA A 325 -16.03 11.82 -14.96
CA ALA A 325 -16.50 11.23 -16.22
C ALA A 325 -17.94 10.68 -16.16
N GLY A 326 -18.55 10.60 -14.97
CA GLY A 326 -19.85 9.94 -14.75
C GLY A 326 -19.80 8.40 -14.78
N VAL A 327 -18.59 7.83 -14.72
CA VAL A 327 -18.33 6.38 -14.70
C VAL A 327 -18.42 5.87 -13.26
N GLU A 328 -18.98 4.68 -13.08
CA GLU A 328 -19.09 4.04 -11.77
C GLU A 328 -17.75 3.43 -11.31
N VAL A 329 -17.48 3.45 -10.01
CA VAL A 329 -16.36 2.74 -9.40
C VAL A 329 -16.89 1.51 -8.68
N ILE A 330 -16.31 0.33 -8.94
CA ILE A 330 -16.64 -0.92 -8.26
C ILE A 330 -15.39 -1.42 -7.54
N ILE A 331 -15.35 -1.33 -6.21
CA ILE A 331 -14.24 -1.89 -5.42
C ILE A 331 -14.51 -3.36 -5.14
N LEU A 332 -13.57 -4.24 -5.49
CA LEU A 332 -13.54 -5.61 -5.00
C LEU A 332 -12.66 -5.61 -3.75
N ASP A 333 -13.28 -5.71 -2.57
CA ASP A 333 -12.56 -5.42 -1.34
C ASP A 333 -11.68 -6.59 -0.87
N ARG A 334 -10.62 -6.26 -0.13
CA ARG A 334 -9.53 -7.16 0.25
C ARG A 334 -9.06 -6.94 1.69
N PRO A 335 -8.41 -7.93 2.33
CA PRO A 335 -7.95 -7.81 3.71
C PRO A 335 -6.94 -6.67 3.86
N ASN A 336 -7.04 -5.92 4.95
CA ASN A 336 -5.87 -5.20 5.45
C ASN A 336 -4.96 -6.25 6.14
N PRO A 337 -3.73 -6.52 5.65
CA PRO A 337 -2.91 -7.61 6.17
C PRO A 337 -2.44 -7.38 7.61
N LEU A 338 -2.37 -6.13 8.07
CA LEU A 338 -2.10 -5.77 9.47
C LEU A 338 -3.36 -5.81 10.37
N GLY A 339 -4.49 -6.23 9.82
CA GLY A 339 -5.80 -6.24 10.47
C GLY A 339 -6.49 -4.87 10.46
N GLY A 340 -7.78 -4.87 10.83
CA GLY A 340 -8.58 -3.65 11.00
C GLY A 340 -8.41 -2.98 12.37
N LEU A 341 -7.77 -3.64 13.34
CA LEU A 341 -7.60 -3.12 14.71
C LEU A 341 -6.26 -2.39 14.94
N LYS A 342 -5.22 -2.66 14.15
CA LYS A 342 -3.91 -2.00 14.31
C LYS A 342 -3.89 -0.66 13.57
N VAL A 343 -3.73 0.43 14.32
CA VAL A 343 -3.66 1.82 13.80
C VAL A 343 -2.60 2.57 14.60
N ASP A 344 -1.64 3.22 13.92
CA ASP A 344 -0.51 3.87 14.56
C ASP A 344 0.15 4.96 13.67
N GLY A 345 0.91 5.84 14.32
CA GLY A 345 1.68 6.91 13.68
C GLY A 345 0.90 8.20 13.38
N PRO A 346 1.60 9.27 12.96
CA PRO A 346 1.00 10.57 12.66
C PRO A 346 -0.08 10.48 11.58
N PRO A 347 -1.28 11.07 11.79
CA PRO A 347 -2.20 11.40 10.71
C PRO A 347 -1.60 12.50 9.82
N LEU A 348 -1.78 12.38 8.50
CA LEU A 348 -1.15 13.27 7.52
C LEU A 348 -1.66 14.73 7.59
N ASP A 349 -0.72 15.66 7.78
CA ASP A 349 -0.95 17.10 7.71
C ASP A 349 -1.26 17.53 6.25
N PRO A 350 -2.22 18.46 6.00
CA PRO A 350 -2.78 18.70 4.67
C PRO A 350 -1.79 19.08 3.56
N GLU A 351 -0.79 19.89 3.91
CA GLU A 351 0.23 20.42 3.00
C GLU A 351 1.12 19.35 2.36
N TRP A 352 1.17 18.16 2.96
CA TRP A 352 1.98 17.03 2.51
C TRP A 352 1.18 15.95 1.75
N MET A 353 -0.11 16.20 1.48
CA MET A 353 -0.92 15.32 0.65
C MET A 353 -0.32 15.12 -0.75
N SER A 354 -0.18 13.86 -1.15
CA SER A 354 0.60 13.43 -2.32
C SER A 354 0.16 12.04 -2.79
N ASP A 355 0.92 11.45 -3.71
CA ASP A 355 0.77 10.07 -4.18
C ASP A 355 1.31 9.03 -3.17
N VAL A 356 2.29 9.39 -2.35
CA VAL A 356 2.71 8.63 -1.15
C VAL A 356 1.94 9.06 0.12
N GLY A 357 0.83 9.77 -0.05
CA GLY A 357 0.08 10.43 1.02
C GLY A 357 -1.31 10.85 0.59
N ALA A 358 -2.10 9.91 0.05
CA ALA A 358 -3.39 10.23 -0.55
C ALA A 358 -4.51 10.52 0.46
N PHE A 359 -4.37 10.12 1.72
CA PHE A 359 -5.42 10.18 2.74
C PHE A 359 -4.91 10.77 4.05
N ARG A 360 -5.76 11.55 4.74
CA ARG A 360 -5.46 12.14 6.06
C ARG A 360 -5.71 11.16 7.22
N VAL A 361 -5.18 9.95 7.06
CA VAL A 361 -5.21 8.85 8.03
C VAL A 361 -3.86 8.72 8.75
N PRO A 362 -3.82 8.07 9.94
CA PRO A 362 -2.59 7.56 10.56
C PRO A 362 -1.74 6.74 9.56
N TYR A 363 -0.44 6.62 9.81
CA TYR A 363 0.48 5.98 8.87
C TYR A 363 0.17 4.49 8.67
N VAL A 364 -0.10 3.74 9.74
CA VAL A 364 -0.81 2.46 9.68
C VAL A 364 -2.28 2.76 9.96
N HIS A 365 -3.16 2.52 8.99
CA HIS A 365 -4.52 3.08 9.02
C HIS A 365 -5.62 2.10 9.42
N GLY A 366 -5.38 0.79 9.42
CA GLY A 366 -6.32 -0.24 9.87
C GLY A 366 -7.69 -0.20 9.16
N LEU A 367 -7.72 0.15 7.88
CA LEU A 367 -8.94 0.15 7.06
C LEU A 367 -8.71 -0.69 5.79
N THR A 368 -9.75 -1.29 5.25
CA THR A 368 -9.69 -1.93 3.92
C THR A 368 -9.76 -0.89 2.79
N MET A 369 -9.58 -1.32 1.54
CA MET A 369 -9.71 -0.42 0.39
C MET A 369 -11.16 0.00 0.16
N GLY A 370 -12.12 -0.90 0.42
CA GLY A 370 -13.56 -0.62 0.40
C GLY A 370 -13.99 0.37 1.48
N GLU A 371 -13.45 0.26 2.69
CA GLU A 371 -13.71 1.21 3.78
C GLU A 371 -13.12 2.61 3.47
N LEU A 372 -11.90 2.67 2.92
CA LEU A 372 -11.29 3.93 2.46
C LEU A 372 -12.06 4.56 1.29
N ALA A 373 -12.53 3.76 0.32
CA ALA A 373 -13.36 4.25 -0.79
C ALA A 373 -14.73 4.75 -0.30
N THR A 374 -15.33 4.04 0.67
CA THR A 374 -16.60 4.44 1.30
C THR A 374 -16.45 5.76 2.06
N MET A 375 -15.34 5.95 2.79
CA MET A 375 -14.97 7.24 3.37
C MET A 375 -14.76 8.31 2.29
N ALA A 376 -14.02 8.02 1.21
CA ALA A 376 -13.74 8.96 0.13
C ALA A 376 -15.00 9.43 -0.62
N LYS A 377 -15.95 8.52 -0.86
CA LYS A 377 -17.25 8.83 -1.45
C LYS A 377 -18.10 9.71 -0.54
N ASN A 378 -18.15 9.41 0.76
CA ASN A 378 -19.15 10.01 1.66
C ASN A 378 -18.66 11.26 2.43
N ALA A 379 -17.38 11.32 2.83
CA ALA A 379 -16.83 12.46 3.55
C ALA A 379 -16.47 13.64 2.62
N PRO A 380 -16.76 14.90 2.99
CA PRO A 380 -16.35 16.07 2.23
C PRO A 380 -14.83 16.25 2.23
N ARG A 381 -14.29 16.87 1.18
CA ARG A 381 -12.86 17.22 1.02
C ARG A 381 -11.86 16.04 1.00
N VAL A 382 -12.30 14.77 1.08
CA VAL A 382 -11.42 13.59 0.95
C VAL A 382 -11.03 13.30 -0.51
N LEU A 383 -11.81 13.80 -1.47
CA LEU A 383 -11.47 13.83 -2.90
C LEU A 383 -11.14 15.27 -3.35
N PRO A 384 -9.99 15.85 -2.94
CA PRO A 384 -9.74 17.29 -3.05
C PRO A 384 -9.56 17.82 -4.49
N THR A 385 -9.39 16.95 -5.50
CA THR A 385 -9.26 17.41 -6.90
C THR A 385 -10.60 17.70 -7.57
N ILE A 386 -11.72 17.23 -6.99
CA ILE A 386 -13.06 17.37 -7.56
C ILE A 386 -13.98 18.18 -6.64
N LYS A 387 -15.03 18.78 -7.21
CA LYS A 387 -16.05 19.49 -6.40
C LYS A 387 -16.86 18.50 -5.57
N ASP A 388 -17.23 18.88 -4.35
CA ASP A 388 -18.09 18.05 -3.48
C ASP A 388 -19.43 17.67 -4.15
N SER A 389 -19.97 18.50 -5.04
CA SER A 389 -21.17 18.21 -5.84
C SER A 389 -20.96 17.17 -6.95
N VAL A 390 -19.71 16.96 -7.40
CA VAL A 390 -19.32 15.85 -8.30
C VAL A 390 -19.15 14.57 -7.47
N ARG A 391 -18.42 14.63 -6.34
CA ARG A 391 -18.32 13.52 -5.37
C ARG A 391 -19.69 13.00 -4.94
N ALA A 392 -20.63 13.89 -4.62
CA ALA A 392 -21.99 13.54 -4.23
C ALA A 392 -22.73 12.73 -5.30
N LYS A 393 -22.52 13.06 -6.60
CA LYS A 393 -23.16 12.38 -7.74
C LYS A 393 -22.42 11.13 -8.25
N GLY A 394 -21.12 11.01 -7.98
CA GLY A 394 -20.31 9.86 -8.40
C GLY A 394 -20.84 8.53 -7.85
N LYS A 395 -20.86 7.47 -8.67
CA LYS A 395 -21.39 6.16 -8.27
C LYS A 395 -20.27 5.28 -7.73
N LEU A 396 -20.43 4.78 -6.51
CA LEU A 396 -19.55 3.80 -5.88
C LEU A 396 -20.37 2.57 -5.51
N THR A 397 -19.87 1.40 -5.89
CA THR A 397 -20.26 0.10 -5.34
C THR A 397 -19.02 -0.52 -4.69
N VAL A 398 -19.20 -1.15 -3.54
CA VAL A 398 -18.18 -1.99 -2.91
C VAL A 398 -18.75 -3.39 -2.83
N ILE A 399 -17.98 -4.38 -3.28
CA ILE A 399 -18.28 -5.80 -3.05
C ILE A 399 -17.46 -6.20 -1.81
N PRO A 400 -18.09 -6.31 -0.63
CA PRO A 400 -17.37 -6.64 0.59
C PRO A 400 -16.91 -8.10 0.57
N MET A 401 -15.86 -8.40 1.32
CA MET A 401 -15.45 -9.76 1.61
C MET A 401 -16.51 -10.51 2.41
N ARG A 402 -16.47 -11.84 2.38
CA ARG A 402 -17.19 -12.69 3.36
C ARG A 402 -16.17 -13.46 4.19
N GLY A 403 -16.41 -13.53 5.51
CA GLY A 403 -15.58 -14.29 6.45
C GLY A 403 -14.37 -13.55 7.02
N TRP A 404 -13.97 -12.37 6.51
CA TRP A 404 -12.96 -11.53 7.15
C TRP A 404 -13.54 -10.73 8.32
N THR A 405 -12.79 -10.61 9.40
CA THR A 405 -13.08 -9.76 10.57
C THR A 405 -11.89 -8.86 10.87
N ARG A 406 -12.09 -7.73 11.54
CA ARG A 406 -11.05 -6.72 11.80
C ARG A 406 -9.91 -7.25 12.69
N SER A 407 -10.16 -8.33 13.43
CA SER A 407 -9.16 -9.07 14.21
C SER A 407 -8.23 -9.96 13.37
N MET A 408 -8.58 -10.33 12.14
CA MET A 408 -7.73 -11.16 11.27
C MET A 408 -6.60 -10.34 10.67
N ARG A 409 -5.36 -10.77 10.90
CA ARG A 409 -4.19 -10.37 10.11
C ARG A 409 -4.12 -11.31 8.89
N TRP A 410 -3.09 -11.20 8.06
CA TRP A 410 -2.99 -12.06 6.88
C TRP A 410 -3.02 -13.58 7.17
N PRO A 411 -2.26 -14.14 8.15
CA PRO A 411 -2.24 -15.58 8.41
C PRO A 411 -3.61 -16.16 8.79
N GLU A 412 -4.43 -15.40 9.54
CA GLU A 412 -5.77 -15.86 9.96
C GLU A 412 -6.78 -15.92 8.81
N THR A 413 -6.47 -15.37 7.62
CA THR A 413 -7.34 -15.45 6.44
C THR A 413 -7.28 -16.79 5.70
N GLU A 414 -6.26 -17.62 5.98
CA GLU A 414 -5.85 -18.79 5.20
C GLU A 414 -5.44 -18.49 3.73
N LEU A 415 -5.35 -17.23 3.30
CA LEU A 415 -5.05 -16.84 1.91
C LEU A 415 -3.53 -16.89 1.59
N THR A 416 -3.19 -17.30 0.37
CA THR A 416 -1.82 -17.22 -0.18
C THR A 416 -1.42 -15.77 -0.43
N TRP A 417 -0.30 -15.31 0.15
CA TRP A 417 0.26 -13.99 -0.17
C TRP A 417 0.87 -13.98 -1.58
N VAL A 418 0.38 -13.10 -2.45
CA VAL A 418 0.98 -12.83 -3.76
C VAL A 418 1.79 -11.53 -3.68
N PRO A 419 3.06 -11.49 -4.15
CA PRO A 419 3.89 -10.29 -4.10
C PRO A 419 3.24 -9.05 -4.71
N THR A 420 3.08 -8.00 -3.90
CA THR A 420 2.46 -6.72 -4.30
C THR A 420 3.46 -5.72 -4.88
N SER A 421 4.77 -5.98 -4.73
CA SER A 421 5.89 -5.22 -5.32
C SER A 421 7.17 -6.07 -5.29
N PRO A 422 8.26 -5.64 -5.97
CA PRO A 422 9.54 -6.35 -5.92
C PRO A 422 10.17 -6.47 -4.51
N MET A 423 9.75 -5.63 -3.55
CA MET A 423 10.26 -5.63 -2.17
C MET A 423 9.29 -6.27 -1.16
N ILE A 424 7.98 -6.24 -1.40
CA ILE A 424 6.96 -6.86 -0.54
C ILE A 424 6.56 -8.23 -1.11
N THR A 425 7.51 -9.17 -1.04
CA THR A 425 7.36 -10.54 -1.57
C THR A 425 6.67 -11.50 -0.61
N THR A 426 6.49 -11.12 0.65
CA THR A 426 5.91 -11.92 1.73
C THR A 426 5.12 -11.04 2.69
N TYR A 427 4.20 -11.63 3.46
CA TYR A 427 3.52 -10.96 4.57
C TYR A 427 4.50 -10.32 5.56
N ASP A 428 5.58 -11.02 5.91
CA ASP A 428 6.52 -10.55 6.93
C ASP A 428 7.25 -9.25 6.56
N ALA A 429 7.38 -8.95 5.26
CA ALA A 429 7.95 -7.71 4.75
C ALA A 429 7.06 -6.47 4.99
N ILE A 430 5.74 -6.66 5.16
CA ILE A 430 4.80 -5.58 5.46
C ILE A 430 5.06 -5.03 6.86
N ILE A 431 5.31 -5.92 7.83
CA ILE A 431 5.63 -5.57 9.21
C ILE A 431 6.95 -4.79 9.27
N GLY A 432 7.97 -5.17 8.48
CA GLY A 432 9.20 -4.39 8.37
C GLY A 432 9.00 -3.02 7.70
N TYR A 433 8.23 -2.96 6.60
CA TYR A 433 7.89 -1.69 5.93
C TYR A 433 7.17 -0.71 6.88
N ALA A 434 6.17 -1.19 7.62
CA ALA A 434 5.43 -0.41 8.60
C ALA A 434 6.27 0.06 9.79
N MET A 435 7.32 -0.69 10.14
CA MET A 435 8.11 -0.47 11.37
C MET A 435 9.38 0.37 11.18
N ILE A 436 10.07 0.16 10.06
CA ILE A 436 11.42 0.66 9.80
C ILE A 436 11.43 1.62 8.60
N GLY A 437 10.42 1.58 7.73
CA GLY A 437 10.36 2.39 6.51
C GLY A 437 10.54 3.88 6.76
N LEU A 438 9.82 4.44 7.74
CA LEU A 438 9.97 5.85 8.10
C LEU A 438 11.35 6.15 8.69
N GLY A 439 11.89 5.30 9.57
CA GLY A 439 13.18 5.52 10.24
C GLY A 439 14.38 5.60 9.31
N CYS A 440 14.27 4.99 8.12
CA CYS A 440 15.24 5.09 7.02
C CYS A 440 15.05 6.33 6.14
N GLU A 441 13.91 7.01 6.19
CA GLU A 441 13.60 8.13 5.30
C GLU A 441 14.50 9.34 5.62
N GLN A 442 15.30 9.76 4.63
CA GLN A 442 16.34 10.80 4.76
C GLN A 442 17.35 10.59 5.91
N THR A 443 17.60 9.35 6.35
CA THR A 443 18.64 9.04 7.35
C THR A 443 19.73 8.11 6.82
N PRO A 444 20.87 7.99 7.53
CA PRO A 444 21.88 6.96 7.23
C PRO A 444 21.47 5.53 7.64
N TRP A 445 20.28 5.30 8.20
CA TRP A 445 19.84 3.93 8.54
C TRP A 445 19.55 3.14 7.26
N ALA A 446 20.20 1.99 7.09
CA ALA A 446 19.97 1.10 5.96
C ALA A 446 19.20 -0.16 6.38
N GLN A 447 18.12 -0.47 5.65
CA GLN A 447 17.47 -1.77 5.73
C GLN A 447 18.42 -2.86 5.20
N LEU A 448 18.62 -3.91 5.99
CA LEU A 448 19.36 -5.09 5.58
C LEU A 448 18.41 -6.07 4.87
N ALA A 449 18.44 -6.04 3.54
CA ALA A 449 17.98 -7.16 2.73
C ALA A 449 18.95 -8.35 2.88
N LEU A 450 18.44 -9.58 2.83
CA LEU A 450 19.29 -10.75 2.55
C LEU A 450 19.72 -10.75 1.08
N PRO A 451 20.78 -11.49 0.71
CA PRO A 451 21.13 -11.73 -0.69
C PRO A 451 19.96 -12.24 -1.52
N ALA A 452 19.88 -11.80 -2.78
CA ALA A 452 18.83 -12.21 -3.70
C ALA A 452 18.75 -13.76 -3.80
N GLY A 453 17.52 -14.29 -3.75
CA GLY A 453 17.26 -15.73 -3.71
C GLY A 453 17.26 -16.37 -2.31
N GLN A 454 17.66 -15.67 -1.25
CA GLN A 454 17.51 -16.16 0.12
C GLN A 454 16.16 -15.76 0.72
N SER A 455 15.35 -16.74 1.10
CA SER A 455 14.17 -16.50 1.94
C SER A 455 14.62 -16.10 3.34
N SER A 456 14.07 -14.99 3.84
CA SER A 456 14.20 -14.58 5.23
C SER A 456 12.87 -14.82 5.95
N PRO A 457 12.86 -15.34 7.18
CA PRO A 457 11.70 -15.21 8.07
C PRO A 457 11.50 -13.76 8.59
N TYR A 458 12.44 -12.84 8.31
CA TYR A 458 12.39 -11.44 8.71
C TYR A 458 12.81 -10.48 7.57
N PRO A 459 12.18 -10.53 6.38
CA PRO A 459 12.49 -9.62 5.28
C PRO A 459 12.09 -8.18 5.66
N THR A 460 12.84 -7.19 5.17
CA THR A 460 12.75 -5.74 5.52
C THR A 460 12.85 -5.38 7.02
N ARG A 461 13.07 -6.36 7.92
CA ARG A 461 13.21 -6.14 9.38
C ARG A 461 14.63 -6.04 9.91
N GLY A 462 15.64 -6.24 9.06
CA GLY A 462 17.04 -5.99 9.41
C GLY A 462 17.38 -4.51 9.30
N ILE A 463 18.12 -3.96 10.28
CA ILE A 463 18.61 -2.58 10.30
C ILE A 463 20.13 -2.53 10.52
N SER A 464 20.74 -1.48 9.99
CA SER A 464 22.16 -1.15 10.17
C SER A 464 22.38 0.36 10.10
N TYR A 465 23.48 0.84 10.68
CA TYR A 465 23.88 2.24 10.63
C TYR A 465 25.40 2.34 10.35
N PRO A 466 25.87 3.24 9.47
CA PRO A 466 27.29 3.39 9.17
C PRO A 466 28.17 3.61 10.41
N LYS A 467 29.27 2.86 10.52
CA LYS A 467 30.22 2.93 11.65
C LYS A 467 29.57 2.61 13.02
N LYS A 468 28.56 1.73 13.05
CA LYS A 468 27.96 1.18 14.27
C LYS A 468 27.93 -0.35 14.20
N THR A 469 28.37 -1.03 15.26
CA THR A 469 28.19 -2.50 15.37
C THR A 469 26.75 -2.84 15.76
N PRO A 470 26.29 -4.09 15.56
CA PRO A 470 24.98 -4.53 16.06
C PRO A 470 24.81 -4.35 17.56
N GLU A 471 25.88 -4.56 18.34
CA GLU A 471 25.90 -4.36 19.79
C GLU A 471 25.69 -2.89 20.15
N GLU A 472 26.36 -1.94 19.46
CA GLU A 472 26.13 -0.51 19.67
C GLU A 472 24.70 -0.07 19.31
N ILE A 473 24.11 -0.68 18.27
CA ILE A 473 22.74 -0.41 17.84
C ILE A 473 21.74 -0.93 18.88
N ILE A 474 21.90 -2.17 19.34
CA ILE A 474 21.06 -2.79 20.37
C ILE A 474 21.16 -1.99 21.68
N ALA A 475 22.38 -1.73 22.17
CA ALA A 475 22.60 -0.98 23.42
C ALA A 475 22.08 0.47 23.38
N ALA A 476 21.90 1.05 22.18
CA ALA A 476 21.31 2.38 22.01
C ALA A 476 19.77 2.37 21.87
N LEU A 477 19.16 1.23 21.51
CA LEU A 477 17.71 1.08 21.31
C LEU A 477 17.00 0.44 22.51
N GLU A 478 17.60 -0.55 23.16
CA GLU A 478 17.07 -1.22 24.37
C GLU A 478 16.61 -0.24 25.48
N PRO A 479 17.34 0.86 25.80
CA PRO A 479 16.92 1.81 26.83
C PRO A 479 15.58 2.51 26.55
N PHE A 480 15.09 2.51 25.31
CA PHE A 480 13.78 3.09 24.96
C PHE A 480 12.60 2.16 25.29
N LYS A 481 12.84 0.87 25.56
CA LYS A 481 11.83 -0.11 26.00
C LYS A 481 10.56 -0.14 25.14
N ILE A 482 10.73 -0.06 23.82
CA ILE A 482 9.64 0.03 22.84
C ILE A 482 8.72 -1.21 22.96
N PRO A 483 7.41 -1.04 23.22
CA PRO A 483 6.53 -2.17 23.48
C PRO A 483 6.40 -3.16 22.32
N GLY A 484 6.32 -4.45 22.66
CA GLY A 484 6.03 -5.55 21.74
C GLY A 484 7.12 -5.92 20.74
N ILE A 485 8.31 -5.31 20.79
CA ILE A 485 9.45 -5.67 19.93
C ILE A 485 10.67 -6.16 20.71
N ARG A 486 11.55 -6.88 20.00
CA ARG A 486 12.84 -7.36 20.47
C ARG A 486 13.91 -7.11 19.41
N PHE A 487 15.10 -6.69 19.83
CA PHE A 487 16.26 -6.59 18.94
C PHE A 487 17.10 -7.87 19.01
N VAL A 488 17.46 -8.42 17.85
CA VAL A 488 18.20 -9.69 17.75
C VAL A 488 19.37 -9.52 16.78
N LYS A 489 20.60 -9.67 17.28
CA LYS A 489 21.76 -9.81 16.38
C LYS A 489 21.62 -11.11 15.60
N ARG A 490 21.66 -11.03 14.26
CA ARG A 490 21.69 -12.20 13.38
C ARG A 490 22.84 -12.05 12.38
N GLU A 491 23.48 -13.16 12.05
CA GLU A 491 24.41 -13.20 10.93
C GLU A 491 23.66 -13.05 9.60
N THR A 492 24.31 -12.38 8.67
CA THR A 492 23.86 -12.13 7.29
C THR A 492 25.05 -12.30 6.36
N ARG A 493 24.84 -12.23 5.05
CA ARG A 493 25.92 -12.07 4.08
C ARG A 493 25.70 -10.81 3.28
N GLY A 494 26.75 -10.02 3.09
CA GLY A 494 26.71 -8.89 2.16
C GLY A 494 26.55 -9.36 0.71
N GLY A 495 26.23 -8.44 -0.21
CA GLY A 495 26.15 -8.74 -1.65
C GLY A 495 27.47 -9.25 -2.28
N ASN A 496 28.58 -9.13 -1.56
CA ASN A 496 29.89 -9.69 -1.90
C ASN A 496 30.16 -11.08 -1.25
N GLY A 497 29.13 -11.72 -0.68
CA GLY A 497 29.21 -13.04 -0.03
C GLY A 497 29.87 -13.05 1.35
N LYS A 498 30.53 -11.97 1.79
CA LYS A 498 31.21 -11.92 3.10
C LYS A 498 30.20 -11.97 4.25
N PRO A 499 30.49 -12.67 5.35
CA PRO A 499 29.72 -12.57 6.59
C PRO A 499 29.62 -11.11 7.04
N ASN A 500 28.43 -10.74 7.49
CA ASN A 500 28.13 -9.48 8.16
C ASN A 500 27.18 -9.79 9.32
N ALA A 501 27.04 -8.89 10.30
CA ALA A 501 26.06 -9.04 11.36
C ALA A 501 25.09 -7.85 11.32
N GLY A 502 23.79 -8.15 11.43
CA GLY A 502 22.72 -7.17 11.44
C GLY A 502 21.92 -7.22 12.72
N VAL A 503 21.25 -6.12 13.06
CA VAL A 503 20.18 -6.13 14.06
C VAL A 503 18.87 -6.40 13.34
N PHE A 504 18.16 -7.45 13.72
CA PHE A 504 16.81 -7.72 13.24
C PHE A 504 15.81 -7.36 14.33
N VAL A 505 14.69 -6.79 13.90
CA VAL A 505 13.60 -6.40 14.79
C VAL A 505 12.48 -7.43 14.70
N GLU A 506 12.15 -8.04 15.83
CA GLU A 506 11.11 -9.06 15.91
C GLU A 506 9.92 -8.53 16.71
N VAL A 507 8.70 -8.71 16.18
CA VAL A 507 7.47 -8.47 16.94
C VAL A 507 7.23 -9.70 17.81
N VAL A 508 7.28 -9.52 19.14
CA VAL A 508 7.14 -10.59 20.15
C VAL A 508 5.79 -10.53 20.88
N ASP A 509 5.14 -9.38 20.87
CA ASP A 509 3.74 -9.20 21.29
C ASP A 509 3.06 -8.32 20.23
N TRP A 510 2.07 -8.88 19.53
CA TRP A 510 1.38 -8.20 18.45
C TRP A 510 0.53 -7.03 18.92
N ASP A 511 -0.09 -7.13 20.10
CA ASP A 511 -1.06 -6.16 20.59
C ASP A 511 -0.35 -4.96 21.23
N ALA A 512 0.69 -5.22 22.02
CA ALA A 512 1.59 -4.19 22.53
C ALA A 512 2.39 -3.49 21.41
N TRP A 513 2.73 -4.18 20.32
CA TRP A 513 3.53 -3.60 19.24
C TRP A 513 2.88 -2.37 18.60
N ARG A 514 3.66 -1.29 18.55
CA ARG A 514 3.32 -0.04 17.87
C ARG A 514 4.19 0.14 16.63
N PRO A 515 3.65 -0.09 15.42
CA PRO A 515 4.43 -0.13 14.18
C PRO A 515 5.45 1.00 14.05
N THR A 516 5.02 2.25 14.09
CA THR A 516 5.86 3.40 13.74
C THR A 516 6.81 3.83 14.84
N GLU A 517 6.65 3.33 16.07
CA GLU A 517 7.35 3.86 17.24
C GLU A 517 8.89 3.75 17.11
N LEU A 518 9.40 2.61 16.62
CA LEU A 518 10.83 2.42 16.39
C LEU A 518 11.41 3.45 15.41
N SER A 519 10.69 3.79 14.34
CA SER A 519 11.16 4.74 13.34
C SER A 519 11.46 6.12 13.95
N PHE A 520 10.73 6.55 14.98
CA PHE A 520 10.98 7.83 15.65
C PHE A 520 12.20 7.81 16.57
N TYR A 521 12.46 6.68 17.23
CA TYR A 521 13.72 6.47 17.94
C TYR A 521 14.92 6.34 16.99
N MET A 522 14.75 5.73 15.81
CA MET A 522 15.75 5.72 14.74
C MET A 522 16.11 7.15 14.28
N HIS A 523 15.13 8.03 14.06
CA HIS A 523 15.42 9.45 13.75
C HIS A 523 16.23 10.14 14.86
N LYS A 524 15.86 9.94 16.13
CA LYS A 524 16.58 10.51 17.28
C LYS A 524 18.03 10.00 17.38
N LEU A 525 18.26 8.72 17.09
CA LEU A 525 19.60 8.16 17.02
C LEU A 525 20.39 8.63 15.79
N ALA A 526 19.74 8.88 14.65
CA ALA A 526 20.37 9.46 13.47
C ALA A 526 20.88 10.88 13.74
N GLU A 527 20.12 11.72 14.45
CA GLU A 527 20.62 13.00 14.99
C GLU A 527 21.77 12.80 15.98
N LYS A 528 21.66 11.86 16.94
CA LYS A 528 22.70 11.58 17.95
C LYS A 528 24.03 11.10 17.34
N TRP A 529 23.99 10.40 16.22
CA TRP A 529 25.16 9.80 15.57
C TRP A 529 25.63 10.53 14.31
N SER A 530 24.94 11.58 13.89
CA SER A 530 25.41 12.46 12.81
C SER A 530 26.40 13.49 13.37
N PRO A 531 27.52 13.79 12.66
CA PRO A 531 28.46 14.84 13.07
C PRO A 531 27.93 16.26 12.84
N MET A 532 26.76 16.40 12.23
CA MET A 532 26.03 17.65 11.98
C MET A 532 24.55 17.45 12.32
N LYS A 533 23.79 18.52 12.56
CA LYS A 533 22.32 18.43 12.64
C LYS A 533 21.76 17.85 11.34
N LEU A 534 21.30 16.61 11.35
CA LEU A 534 20.91 15.88 10.14
C LEU A 534 19.69 16.53 9.48
N PHE A 535 18.57 16.62 10.21
CA PHE A 535 17.35 17.23 9.72
C PHE A 535 17.49 18.75 9.56
N GLY A 536 18.43 19.37 10.28
CA GLY A 536 18.83 20.76 10.10
C GLY A 536 19.67 21.07 8.87
N THR A 537 20.16 20.05 8.13
CA THR A 537 21.01 20.21 6.94
C THR A 537 20.44 19.59 5.67
N LEU A 538 19.27 18.95 5.72
CA LEU A 538 18.57 18.44 4.54
C LEU A 538 18.23 19.57 3.56
N THR A 539 18.39 19.33 2.26
CA THR A 539 17.92 20.27 1.21
C THR A 539 16.39 20.32 1.18
N SER A 540 15.79 21.42 0.71
CA SER A 540 14.33 21.59 0.67
C SER A 540 13.57 20.46 -0.06
N GLY A 541 14.22 19.82 -1.04
CA GLY A 541 13.69 18.61 -1.69
C GLY A 541 13.61 17.42 -0.74
N GLN A 542 14.70 17.13 -0.02
CA GLN A 542 14.75 16.07 1.00
C GLN A 542 13.82 16.35 2.18
N GLN A 543 13.75 17.59 2.66
CA GLN A 543 12.80 18.02 3.70
C GLN A 543 11.35 17.73 3.27
N ARG A 544 11.02 17.97 2.00
CA ARG A 544 9.71 17.62 1.44
C ARG A 544 9.52 16.09 1.38
N THR A 545 10.50 15.33 0.91
CA THR A 545 10.40 13.85 0.83
C THR A 545 10.21 13.22 2.21
N PHE A 546 10.90 13.71 3.23
CA PHE A 546 10.69 13.29 4.62
C PHE A 546 9.26 13.59 5.09
N GLN A 547 8.79 14.82 4.86
CA GLN A 547 7.49 15.27 5.35
C GLN A 547 6.30 14.65 4.61
N ILE A 548 6.41 14.26 3.33
CA ILE A 548 5.32 13.52 2.65
C ILE A 548 5.18 12.06 3.12
N HIS A 549 6.28 11.38 3.44
CA HIS A 549 6.23 10.01 3.97
C HIS A 549 5.78 9.99 5.44
N VAL A 550 6.51 10.69 6.32
CA VAL A 550 6.17 10.78 7.75
C VAL A 550 4.83 11.47 7.96
N GLY A 551 4.55 12.53 7.20
CA GLY A 551 3.26 13.22 7.21
C GLY A 551 3.02 14.16 8.38
N SER A 552 4.08 14.57 9.12
CA SER A 552 3.93 15.54 10.20
C SER A 552 5.00 16.64 10.17
N THR A 553 4.53 17.88 9.99
CA THR A 553 5.37 19.09 10.02
C THR A 553 6.03 19.24 11.39
N ALA A 554 5.24 19.09 12.47
CA ALA A 554 5.69 19.27 13.85
C ALA A 554 6.84 18.32 14.26
N TRP A 555 6.88 17.09 13.71
CA TRP A 555 7.95 16.13 13.99
C TRP A 555 9.28 16.53 13.31
N TYR A 556 9.21 16.91 12.04
CA TYR A 556 10.37 17.42 11.30
C TYR A 556 10.92 18.70 11.96
N ASP A 557 10.03 19.60 12.36
CA ASP A 557 10.37 20.86 13.04
C ASP A 557 11.11 20.61 14.36
N ALA A 558 10.61 19.67 15.18
CA ALA A 558 11.23 19.31 16.46
C ALA A 558 12.62 18.66 16.26
N LEU A 559 12.76 17.72 15.32
CA LEU A 559 14.05 17.14 14.95
C LEU A 559 15.07 18.21 14.52
N SER A 560 14.68 19.10 13.60
CA SER A 560 15.56 20.14 13.05
C SER A 560 16.01 21.16 14.12
N LYS A 561 15.10 21.54 15.02
CA LYS A 561 15.35 22.53 16.09
C LYS A 561 16.10 21.93 17.27
N GLU A 562 15.63 20.80 17.80
CA GLU A 562 16.09 20.21 19.07
C GLU A 562 17.22 19.18 18.89
N GLY A 563 17.30 18.53 17.72
CA GLY A 563 18.22 17.44 17.43
C GLY A 563 17.97 16.23 18.32
N MET A 564 19.06 15.61 18.80
CA MET A 564 19.01 14.47 19.74
C MET A 564 18.24 14.72 21.06
N ARG A 565 17.86 15.97 21.38
CA ARG A 565 17.08 16.31 22.57
C ARG A 565 15.57 16.09 22.42
N VAL A 566 15.06 15.97 21.19
CA VAL A 566 13.64 15.69 20.92
C VAL A 566 13.16 14.48 21.74
N ASP A 567 11.92 14.49 22.23
CA ASP A 567 11.34 13.33 22.90
C ASP A 567 10.30 12.62 22.01
N PRO A 568 10.65 11.45 21.40
CA PRO A 568 9.70 10.66 20.63
C PRO A 568 8.47 10.26 21.45
N ALA A 569 8.60 10.01 22.76
CA ALA A 569 7.52 9.49 23.59
C ALA A 569 6.31 10.44 23.66
N LEU A 570 6.54 11.76 23.65
CA LEU A 570 5.47 12.76 23.64
C LEU A 570 4.67 12.73 22.32
N PHE A 571 5.36 12.68 21.18
CA PHE A 571 4.74 12.57 19.86
C PHE A 571 4.02 11.23 19.69
N VAL A 572 4.70 10.14 20.05
CA VAL A 572 4.19 8.76 20.04
C VAL A 572 2.95 8.61 20.92
N LYS A 573 2.87 9.29 22.07
CA LYS A 573 1.65 9.37 22.88
C LYS A 573 0.53 10.13 22.16
N ASN A 574 0.79 11.35 21.69
CA ASN A 574 -0.21 12.17 20.99
C ASN A 574 -0.79 11.47 19.74
N TRP A 575 0.05 10.79 18.97
CA TRP A 575 -0.39 10.02 17.81
C TRP A 575 -1.20 8.78 18.19
N SER A 576 -0.96 8.18 19.35
CA SER A 576 -1.81 7.10 19.89
C SER A 576 -3.21 7.60 20.24
N GLU A 577 -3.31 8.79 20.84
CA GLU A 577 -4.58 9.45 21.14
C GLU A 577 -5.32 9.84 19.85
N ARG A 578 -4.62 10.44 18.87
CA ARG A 578 -5.17 10.74 17.54
C ARG A 578 -5.59 9.49 16.77
N ALA A 579 -4.86 8.37 16.88
CA ALA A 579 -5.23 7.10 16.25
C ALA A 579 -6.56 6.55 16.79
N LYS A 580 -6.80 6.62 18.11
CA LYS A 580 -8.09 6.24 18.74
C LYS A 580 -9.26 7.12 18.26
N ILE A 581 -9.01 8.42 18.05
CA ILE A 581 -9.98 9.34 17.44
C ILE A 581 -10.25 8.94 15.98
N SER A 582 -9.21 8.65 15.17
CA SER A 582 -9.37 8.19 13.78
C SER A 582 -10.11 6.84 13.67
N GLN A 583 -9.85 5.89 14.55
CA GLN A 583 -10.63 4.65 14.63
C GLN A 583 -12.10 4.96 14.91
N THR A 584 -12.39 5.75 15.96
CA THR A 584 -13.76 6.10 16.35
C THR A 584 -14.51 6.83 15.22
N ALA A 585 -13.86 7.79 14.57
CA ALA A 585 -14.43 8.56 13.46
C ALA A 585 -14.64 7.74 12.17
N SER A 586 -13.88 6.65 11.97
CA SER A 586 -14.00 5.77 10.80
C SER A 586 -15.01 4.63 10.96
N LYS A 587 -15.48 4.30 12.18
CA LYS A 587 -16.48 3.24 12.44
C LYS A 587 -17.71 3.29 11.54
N LYS A 588 -18.20 4.50 11.22
CA LYS A 588 -19.33 4.75 10.29
C LYS A 588 -19.05 4.42 8.81
N TYR A 589 -17.83 4.00 8.49
CA TYR A 589 -17.40 3.53 7.17
C TYR A 589 -16.86 2.10 7.21
N TRP A 590 -16.87 1.43 8.38
CA TRP A 590 -16.43 0.05 8.50
C TRP A 590 -17.44 -0.89 7.81
N LEU A 591 -16.92 -1.91 7.14
CA LEU A 591 -17.72 -2.92 6.43
C LEU A 591 -17.71 -4.28 7.15
N TYR A 592 -16.90 -4.41 8.20
CA TYR A 592 -16.58 -5.66 8.89
C TYR A 592 -16.58 -5.45 10.42
N PRO A 593 -16.88 -6.50 11.21
CA PRO A 593 -16.80 -6.47 12.67
C PRO A 593 -15.35 -6.52 13.18
#